data_AF-A0A7S1FUB7-F1
#
_entry.id   AF-A0A7S1FUB7-F1
#
_cell.length_a   1.000
_cell.length_b   1.000
_cell.length_c   1.000
_cell.angle_alpha   90.00
_cell.angle_beta   90.00
_cell.angle_gamma   90.00
#
_symmetry.space_group_name_H-M   'P 1'
#
loop_
_entity.id
_entity.type
_entity.pdbx_description
1 polymer ?
#
loop_
_entity_poly.entity_id
_entity_poly.type
_entity_poly.pdbx_seq_one_letter_code
_entity_poly.pdbx_strand_id
1 'polypeptide(L)'
;RWIESLDFFIISLDVFYSIGYSADHPDVIIAKRCIDACALRPILLVSKESPNKLRLKHAKTIRVKHKSKTLIPLELSSHPGYSITLLQEKYASVSINKMSWDYGVLGIGLENSALAVNYDKGMIMHDNRMFCVSIGCLHEGTTVTLRSPIKEEDRDTDNEQIHSFVKSFKRAQSFGIALDGSIHPSDAPHLCLGISPYPLLILVSIDSPC
;
A
#
# COMPACT_ATOMS: atom_id res chain seq x y z
N ARG A 1 18.58 9.31 9.00
CA ARG A 1 17.14 9.13 8.63
C ARG A 1 17.03 7.89 7.75
N TRP A 2 15.90 7.17 7.75
CA TRP A 2 15.80 5.90 7.00
C TRP A 2 16.03 6.06 5.49
N ILE A 3 15.60 7.19 4.92
CA ILE A 3 15.85 7.57 3.53
C ILE A 3 17.36 7.59 3.25
N GLU A 4 18.17 8.13 4.18
CA GLU A 4 19.63 8.16 4.04
C GLU A 4 20.22 6.74 4.00
N SER A 5 19.71 5.81 4.83
CA SER A 5 20.15 4.41 4.79
C SER A 5 19.80 3.74 3.46
N LEU A 6 18.61 4.01 2.91
CA LEU A 6 18.17 3.48 1.63
C LEU A 6 18.98 4.04 0.45
N ASP A 7 19.26 5.34 0.49
CA ASP A 7 20.11 6.03 -0.49
C ASP A 7 21.52 5.41 -0.53
N PHE A 8 22.10 5.07 0.62
CA PHE A 8 23.40 4.38 0.66
C PHE A 8 23.37 3.00 0.00
N PHE A 9 22.29 2.23 0.19
CA PHE A 9 22.19 0.93 -0.46
C PHE A 9 21.94 1.06 -1.97
N ILE A 10 21.17 2.06 -2.41
CA ILE A 10 20.98 2.38 -3.83
C ILE A 10 22.32 2.79 -4.47
N ILE A 11 23.07 3.71 -3.84
CA ILE A 11 24.40 4.12 -4.30
C ILE A 11 25.35 2.92 -4.38
N SER A 12 25.32 2.04 -3.38
CA SER A 12 26.13 0.82 -3.38
C SER A 12 25.78 -0.08 -4.57
N LEU A 13 24.50 -0.20 -4.91
CA LEU A 13 24.02 -0.98 -6.04
C LEU A 13 24.46 -0.39 -7.39
N ASP A 14 24.40 0.93 -7.54
CA ASP A 14 24.91 1.62 -8.72
C ASP A 14 26.42 1.39 -8.89
N VAL A 15 27.18 1.46 -7.79
CA VAL A 15 28.61 1.15 -7.79
C VAL A 15 28.85 -0.30 -8.22
N PHE A 16 28.13 -1.26 -7.66
CA PHE A 16 28.27 -2.69 -8.01
C PHE A 16 28.02 -2.94 -9.50
N TYR A 17 26.97 -2.37 -10.08
CA TYR A 17 26.74 -2.48 -11.52
C TYR A 17 27.82 -1.77 -12.33
N SER A 18 28.32 -0.62 -11.87
CA SER A 18 29.36 0.14 -12.58
C SER A 18 30.70 -0.61 -12.67
N ILE A 19 31.01 -1.45 -11.68
CA ILE A 19 32.22 -2.29 -11.68
C ILE A 19 32.00 -3.67 -12.33
N GLY A 20 30.82 -3.91 -12.93
CA GLY A 20 30.52 -5.11 -13.71
C GLY A 20 29.93 -6.28 -12.92
N TYR A 21 29.45 -6.08 -11.70
CA TYR A 21 28.74 -7.15 -10.99
C TYR A 21 27.42 -7.49 -11.70
N SER A 22 27.17 -8.78 -11.86
CA SER A 22 25.92 -9.30 -12.40
C SER A 22 24.80 -9.24 -11.35
N ALA A 23 23.54 -9.30 -11.80
CA ALA A 23 22.38 -9.17 -10.93
C ALA A 23 22.25 -10.27 -9.86
N ASP A 24 22.90 -11.41 -10.08
CA ASP A 24 23.01 -12.59 -9.22
C ASP A 24 24.26 -12.60 -8.33
N HIS A 25 25.13 -11.59 -8.43
CA HIS A 25 26.29 -11.47 -7.57
C HIS A 25 25.87 -11.33 -6.09
N PRO A 26 26.53 -12.02 -5.12
CA PRO A 26 26.13 -12.00 -3.71
C PRO A 26 25.97 -10.60 -3.12
N ASP A 27 26.90 -9.69 -3.41
CA ASP A 27 26.84 -8.30 -2.91
C ASP A 27 25.66 -7.52 -3.49
N VAL A 28 25.32 -7.76 -4.76
CA VAL A 28 24.13 -7.16 -5.40
C VAL A 28 22.87 -7.71 -4.75
N ILE A 29 22.82 -9.02 -4.49
CA ILE A 29 21.70 -9.66 -3.79
C ILE A 29 21.56 -9.09 -2.38
N ILE A 30 22.65 -8.93 -1.63
CA ILE A 30 22.63 -8.37 -0.27
C ILE A 30 22.17 -6.92 -0.30
N ALA A 31 22.71 -6.08 -1.18
CA ALA A 31 22.28 -4.69 -1.29
C ALA A 31 20.81 -4.59 -1.69
N LYS A 32 20.33 -5.40 -2.65
CA LYS A 32 18.89 -5.48 -2.99
C LYS A 32 18.06 -5.88 -1.78
N ARG A 33 18.46 -6.92 -1.04
CA ARG A 33 17.75 -7.34 0.19
C ARG A 33 17.74 -6.24 1.26
N CYS A 34 18.82 -5.48 1.42
CA CYS A 34 18.87 -4.35 2.33
C CYS A 34 17.98 -3.19 1.87
N ILE A 35 17.96 -2.90 0.56
CA ILE A 35 17.01 -1.95 -0.05
C ILE A 35 15.59 -2.40 0.24
N ASP A 36 15.26 -3.66 -0.06
CA ASP A 36 13.94 -4.23 0.15
C ASP A 36 13.57 -4.13 1.64
N ALA A 37 14.42 -4.61 2.55
CA ALA A 37 14.18 -4.53 3.99
C ALA A 37 14.00 -3.08 4.49
N CYS A 38 14.70 -2.10 3.91
CA CYS A 38 14.57 -0.69 4.27
C CYS A 38 13.35 -0.02 3.60
N ALA A 39 12.94 -0.51 2.43
CA ALA A 39 11.85 0.00 1.61
C ALA A 39 10.49 -0.55 2.03
N LEU A 40 10.44 -1.75 2.61
CA LEU A 40 9.21 -2.45 3.05
C LEU A 40 8.56 -1.78 4.28
N ARG A 41 8.15 -0.53 4.11
CA ARG A 41 7.40 0.24 5.10
C ARG A 41 5.92 0.19 4.73
N PRO A 42 5.06 -0.31 5.62
CA PRO A 42 3.63 -0.37 5.35
C PRO A 42 3.06 1.03 5.28
N ILE A 43 2.06 1.18 4.42
CA ILE A 43 1.23 2.38 4.36
C ILE A 43 0.18 2.28 5.45
N LEU A 44 0.07 3.34 6.24
CA LEU A 44 -0.89 3.46 7.32
C LEU A 44 -1.57 4.83 7.30
N LEU A 45 -2.63 4.98 8.09
CA LEU A 45 -3.24 6.27 8.33
C LEU A 45 -2.37 7.08 9.30
N VAL A 46 -2.03 8.31 8.91
CA VAL A 46 -1.38 9.31 9.76
C VAL A 46 -2.23 10.56 9.85
N SER A 47 -1.99 11.40 10.87
CA SER A 47 -2.54 12.75 10.90
C SER A 47 -2.25 13.53 9.61
N LYS A 48 -3.19 14.35 9.15
CA LYS A 48 -3.05 15.20 7.95
C LYS A 48 -1.82 16.12 7.99
N GLU A 49 -1.38 16.51 9.19
CA GLU A 49 -0.20 17.36 9.40
C GLU A 49 1.09 16.56 9.64
N SER A 50 1.03 15.23 9.55
CA SER A 50 2.19 14.37 9.75
C SER A 50 3.27 14.62 8.68
N PRO A 51 4.55 14.67 9.06
CA PRO A 51 5.66 14.74 8.10
C PRO A 51 5.78 13.46 7.26
N ASN A 52 5.16 12.35 7.68
CA ASN A 52 5.20 11.08 6.96
C ASN A 52 4.09 10.94 5.91
N LYS A 53 3.28 11.99 5.70
CA LYS A 53 2.19 12.02 4.73
C LYS A 53 2.71 11.80 3.31
N LEU A 54 2.02 10.93 2.58
CA LEU A 54 2.30 10.65 1.17
C LEU A 54 1.57 11.63 0.25
N ARG A 55 2.25 12.02 -0.84
CA ARG A 55 1.68 12.80 -1.93
C ARG A 55 1.95 12.13 -3.26
N LEU A 56 0.91 11.99 -4.08
CA LEU A 56 1.00 11.43 -5.42
C LEU A 56 1.52 12.45 -6.43
N LYS A 57 2.45 12.02 -7.29
CA LYS A 57 2.98 12.81 -8.42
C LYS A 57 1.90 13.08 -9.47
N HIS A 58 1.02 12.12 -9.72
CA HIS A 58 -0.01 12.18 -10.76
C HIS A 58 -1.44 12.44 -10.23
N ALA A 59 -1.57 13.02 -9.04
CA ALA A 59 -2.86 13.25 -8.36
C ALA A 59 -3.91 13.93 -9.26
N LYS A 60 -3.54 15.01 -9.96
CA LYS A 60 -4.43 15.72 -10.88
C LYS A 60 -4.96 14.81 -11.99
N THR A 61 -4.10 13.99 -12.57
CA THR A 61 -4.48 13.05 -13.62
C THR A 61 -5.45 11.98 -13.10
N ILE A 62 -5.18 11.43 -11.91
CA ILE A 62 -6.02 10.42 -11.27
C ILE A 62 -7.42 10.98 -10.99
N ARG A 63 -7.52 12.22 -10.51
CA ARG A 63 -8.79 12.91 -10.25
C ARG A 63 -9.59 13.28 -11.50
N VAL A 64 -8.95 13.53 -12.64
CA VAL A 64 -9.65 13.97 -13.85
C VAL A 64 -10.06 12.77 -14.72
N LYS A 65 -9.23 11.72 -14.75
CA LYS A 65 -9.43 10.55 -15.61
C LYS A 65 -10.32 9.46 -15.00
N HIS A 66 -11.27 9.82 -14.13
CA HIS A 66 -12.21 8.90 -13.48
C HIS A 66 -12.95 7.93 -14.42
N LYS A 67 -13.10 8.27 -15.71
CA LYS A 67 -13.79 7.44 -16.72
C LYS A 67 -12.87 6.81 -17.77
N SER A 68 -11.56 6.99 -17.64
CA SER A 68 -10.59 6.43 -18.57
C SER A 68 -10.19 5.03 -18.15
N LYS A 69 -10.09 4.09 -19.11
CA LYS A 69 -9.49 2.76 -18.87
C LYS A 69 -7.97 2.82 -18.62
N THR A 70 -7.36 4.01 -18.71
CA THR A 70 -5.93 4.19 -18.47
C THR A 70 -5.62 4.06 -16.99
N LEU A 71 -4.83 3.04 -16.63
CA LEU A 71 -4.25 2.90 -15.31
C LEU A 71 -3.14 3.94 -15.11
N ILE A 72 -3.06 4.51 -13.92
CA ILE A 72 -2.09 5.55 -13.58
C ILE A 72 -1.20 5.03 -12.44
N PRO A 73 0.14 5.07 -12.59
CA PRO A 73 1.04 4.58 -11.56
C PRO A 73 0.99 5.48 -10.31
N LEU A 74 1.02 4.86 -9.14
CA LEU A 74 1.02 5.54 -7.84
C LEU A 74 2.42 6.00 -7.41
N GLU A 75 3.06 6.79 -8.26
CA GLU A 75 4.35 7.42 -7.98
C GLU A 75 4.20 8.57 -6.98
N LEU A 76 5.24 8.80 -6.17
CA LEU A 76 5.21 9.75 -5.07
C LEU A 76 5.98 11.04 -5.40
N SER A 77 5.35 12.19 -5.17
CA SER A 77 6.02 13.50 -5.18
C SER A 77 6.62 13.87 -3.83
N SER A 78 6.06 13.34 -2.74
CA SER A 78 6.64 13.48 -1.39
C SER A 78 7.97 12.73 -1.23
N HIS A 79 8.19 11.69 -2.03
CA HIS A 79 9.35 10.80 -1.98
C HIS A 79 9.77 10.43 -3.42
N PRO A 80 10.50 11.29 -4.14
CA PRO A 80 10.90 11.03 -5.53
C PRO A 80 11.68 9.71 -5.67
N GLY A 81 11.45 8.97 -6.76
CA GLY A 81 12.03 7.64 -6.98
C GLY A 81 11.26 6.49 -6.30
N TYR A 82 10.21 6.81 -5.54
CA TYR A 82 9.38 5.82 -4.85
C TYR A 82 7.91 5.83 -5.31
N SER A 83 7.24 4.72 -5.05
CA SER A 83 5.83 4.49 -5.38
C SER A 83 5.10 3.72 -4.29
N ILE A 84 3.77 3.69 -4.39
CA ILE A 84 2.94 2.75 -3.63
C ILE A 84 2.95 1.39 -4.34
N THR A 85 3.36 0.35 -3.63
CA THR A 85 3.45 -1.03 -4.13
C THR A 85 2.79 -2.04 -3.18
N LEU A 86 2.74 -3.31 -3.58
CA LEU A 86 2.42 -4.43 -2.69
C LEU A 86 3.69 -4.89 -1.98
N LEU A 87 3.65 -5.01 -0.65
CA LEU A 87 4.79 -5.53 0.13
C LEU A 87 5.02 -7.03 -0.06
N GLN A 88 4.02 -7.74 -0.57
CA GLN A 88 4.01 -9.19 -0.70
C GLN A 88 3.63 -9.56 -2.13
N GLU A 89 4.33 -10.54 -2.71
CA GLU A 89 4.02 -11.05 -4.06
C GLU A 89 2.66 -11.75 -4.14
N LYS A 90 2.21 -12.32 -3.01
CA LYS A 90 0.96 -13.09 -2.93
C LYS A 90 -0.03 -12.39 -2.01
N TYR A 91 -1.30 -12.41 -2.41
CA TYR A 91 -2.40 -12.03 -1.55
C TYR A 91 -2.64 -13.11 -0.49
N ALA A 92 -2.93 -12.67 0.73
CA ALA A 92 -3.38 -13.55 1.80
C ALA A 92 -4.91 -13.62 1.79
N SER A 93 -5.46 -14.82 2.00
CA SER A 93 -6.90 -15.01 2.14
C SER A 93 -7.29 -14.99 3.61
N VAL A 94 -8.39 -14.30 3.91
CA VAL A 94 -8.99 -14.24 5.24
C VAL A 94 -10.41 -14.76 5.13
N SER A 95 -10.76 -15.68 6.03
CA SER A 95 -12.14 -16.06 6.31
C SER A 95 -12.46 -15.70 7.75
N ILE A 96 -13.47 -14.86 7.96
CA ILE A 96 -14.02 -14.54 9.27
C ILE A 96 -15.53 -14.78 9.19
N ASN A 97 -16.03 -15.68 10.03
CA ASN A 97 -17.41 -16.16 9.96
C ASN A 97 -17.73 -16.70 8.56
N LYS A 98 -18.86 -16.28 7.95
CA LYS A 98 -19.29 -16.63 6.58
C LYS A 98 -18.78 -15.67 5.50
N MET A 99 -17.74 -14.89 5.80
CA MET A 99 -17.18 -13.91 4.88
C MET A 99 -15.75 -14.29 4.53
N SER A 100 -15.42 -14.21 3.25
CA SER A 100 -14.05 -14.40 2.77
C SER A 100 -13.62 -13.29 1.81
N TRP A 101 -12.34 -12.91 1.89
CA TRP A 101 -11.72 -11.98 0.96
C TRP A 101 -10.20 -12.20 0.92
N ASP A 102 -9.59 -11.74 -0.16
CA ASP A 102 -8.15 -11.67 -0.29
C ASP A 102 -7.66 -10.25 0.01
N TYR A 103 -6.49 -10.12 0.63
CA TYR A 103 -5.86 -8.84 0.86
C TYR A 103 -4.35 -8.89 0.62
N GLY A 104 -3.79 -7.75 0.25
CA GLY A 104 -2.36 -7.52 0.15
C GLY A 104 -1.99 -6.27 0.93
N VAL A 105 -0.88 -6.32 1.65
CA VAL A 105 -0.41 -5.15 2.41
C VAL A 105 0.24 -4.16 1.45
N LEU A 106 -0.19 -2.91 1.50
CA LEU A 106 0.42 -1.84 0.73
C LEU A 106 1.64 -1.29 1.45
N GLY A 107 2.63 -0.88 0.67
CA GLY A 107 3.84 -0.28 1.17
C GLY A 107 4.50 0.64 0.17
N ILE A 108 5.74 1.00 0.48
CA ILE A 108 6.58 1.83 -0.37
C ILE A 108 7.57 0.94 -1.11
N GLY A 109 7.76 1.21 -2.39
CA GLY A 109 8.76 0.53 -3.21
C GLY A 109 9.35 1.51 -4.22
N LEU A 110 10.26 1.01 -5.06
CA LEU A 110 10.84 1.80 -6.15
C LEU A 110 9.76 2.20 -7.18
N GLU A 111 10.00 3.30 -7.90
CA GLU A 111 9.08 3.86 -8.90
C GLU A 111 8.65 2.84 -9.97
N ASN A 112 9.57 1.96 -10.40
CA ASN A 112 9.31 0.91 -11.39
C ASN A 112 8.36 -0.21 -10.91
N SER A 113 8.07 -0.26 -9.60
CA SER A 113 7.20 -1.25 -8.95
C SER A 113 5.84 -0.66 -8.59
N ALA A 114 5.51 0.52 -9.14
CA ALA A 114 4.28 1.24 -8.83
C ALA A 114 3.04 0.45 -9.21
N LEU A 115 2.08 0.39 -8.28
CA LEU A 115 0.73 -0.05 -8.62
C LEU A 115 0.11 0.92 -9.60
N ALA A 116 -0.36 0.39 -10.73
CA ALA A 116 -1.14 1.14 -11.69
C ALA A 116 -2.62 1.03 -11.30
N VAL A 117 -3.26 2.16 -11.03
CA VAL A 117 -4.63 2.21 -10.52
C VAL A 117 -5.59 2.96 -11.42
N ASN A 118 -6.88 2.67 -11.26
CA ASN A 118 -7.94 3.59 -11.63
C ASN A 118 -8.56 4.19 -10.36
N TYR A 119 -9.30 5.28 -10.53
CA TYR A 119 -10.03 5.92 -9.45
C TYR A 119 -11.47 6.14 -9.91
N ASP A 120 -12.44 5.53 -9.27
CA ASP A 120 -13.86 5.66 -9.63
C ASP A 120 -14.72 5.81 -8.37
N LYS A 121 -15.60 6.82 -8.35
CA LYS A 121 -16.54 7.09 -7.23
C LYS A 121 -15.90 7.01 -5.83
N GLY A 122 -14.69 7.55 -5.67
CA GLY A 122 -13.98 7.53 -4.39
C GLY A 122 -13.20 6.24 -4.11
N MET A 123 -13.21 5.25 -5.00
CA MET A 123 -12.47 3.99 -4.82
C MET A 123 -11.21 4.01 -5.70
N ILE A 124 -10.05 3.75 -5.08
CA ILE A 124 -8.79 3.52 -5.78
C ILE A 124 -8.69 2.01 -6.05
N MET A 125 -8.66 1.60 -7.31
CA MET A 125 -8.68 0.18 -7.69
C MET A 125 -7.43 -0.26 -8.46
N HIS A 126 -7.01 -1.49 -8.22
CA HIS A 126 -5.99 -2.22 -8.97
C HIS A 126 -6.47 -3.66 -9.16
N ASP A 127 -6.52 -4.16 -10.40
CA ASP A 127 -6.87 -5.56 -10.71
C ASP A 127 -8.09 -6.11 -9.94
N ASN A 128 -9.21 -5.36 -10.04
CA ASN A 128 -10.48 -5.67 -9.37
C ASN A 128 -10.42 -5.72 -7.84
N ARG A 129 -9.37 -5.14 -7.24
CA ARG A 129 -9.20 -4.95 -5.80
C ARG A 129 -9.19 -3.47 -5.49
N MET A 130 -9.51 -3.13 -4.26
CA MET A 130 -9.69 -1.75 -3.83
C MET A 130 -8.85 -1.44 -2.61
N PHE A 131 -8.39 -0.20 -2.54
CA PHE A 131 -7.80 0.32 -1.33
C PHE A 131 -8.83 0.22 -0.20
N CYS A 132 -8.40 -0.25 0.95
CA CYS A 132 -9.27 -0.43 2.11
C CYS A 132 -8.46 -0.24 3.40
N VAL A 133 -8.95 0.60 4.29
CA VAL A 133 -8.42 0.68 5.65
C VAL A 133 -8.77 -0.62 6.39
N SER A 134 -7.75 -1.29 6.93
CA SER A 134 -7.88 -2.63 7.49
C SER A 134 -8.99 -2.72 8.52
N ILE A 135 -9.86 -3.73 8.37
CA ILE A 135 -10.95 -4.06 9.31
C ILE A 135 -11.98 -2.91 9.50
N GLY A 136 -11.94 -1.86 8.67
CA GLY A 136 -12.86 -0.72 8.80
C GLY A 136 -12.45 0.33 9.85
N CYS A 137 -11.27 0.20 10.46
CA CYS A 137 -10.83 1.02 11.59
C CYS A 137 -10.17 2.34 11.15
N LEU A 138 -10.96 3.42 11.03
CA LEU A 138 -10.49 4.76 10.62
C LEU A 138 -9.83 5.54 11.78
N HIS A 139 -8.64 5.12 12.21
CA HIS A 139 -7.82 5.86 13.18
C HIS A 139 -6.34 5.88 12.75
N GLU A 140 -5.55 6.77 13.35
CA GLU A 140 -4.11 6.84 13.12
C GLU A 140 -3.43 5.50 13.49
N GLY A 141 -2.43 5.10 12.70
CA GLY A 141 -1.71 3.84 12.82
C GLY A 141 -2.34 2.66 12.07
N THR A 142 -3.58 2.76 11.57
CA THR A 142 -4.22 1.65 10.86
C THR A 142 -3.64 1.45 9.47
N THR A 143 -3.24 0.22 9.14
CA THR A 143 -2.72 -0.17 7.83
C THR A 143 -3.77 -0.05 6.73
N VAL A 144 -3.33 0.36 5.54
CA VAL A 144 -4.15 0.33 4.32
C VAL A 144 -3.74 -0.85 3.46
N THR A 145 -4.72 -1.57 2.96
CA THR A 145 -4.55 -2.80 2.19
C THR A 145 -5.19 -2.66 0.82
N LEU A 146 -4.76 -3.52 -0.10
CA LEU A 146 -5.46 -3.76 -1.35
C LEU A 146 -6.30 -5.03 -1.18
N ARG A 147 -7.62 -4.92 -1.32
CA ARG A 147 -8.58 -5.97 -0.92
C ARG A 147 -9.51 -6.37 -2.07
N SER A 148 -9.75 -7.67 -2.24
CA SER A 148 -10.81 -8.16 -3.15
C SER A 148 -12.20 -7.85 -2.61
N PRO A 149 -13.28 -7.85 -3.41
CA PRO A 149 -14.65 -7.82 -2.88
C PRO A 149 -14.90 -8.91 -1.82
N ILE A 150 -15.75 -8.62 -0.83
CA ILE A 150 -16.15 -9.62 0.18
C ILE A 150 -17.05 -10.64 -0.50
N LYS A 151 -16.76 -11.92 -0.32
CA LYS A 151 -17.65 -13.04 -0.66
C LYS A 151 -18.41 -13.45 0.60
N GLU A 152 -19.72 -13.63 0.47
CA GLU A 152 -20.60 -14.09 1.54
C GLU A 152 -21.10 -15.50 1.16
N GLU A 153 -20.89 -16.48 2.04
CA GLU A 153 -21.18 -17.91 1.73
C GLU A 153 -22.68 -18.27 1.84
N ASP A 154 -23.52 -17.44 2.47
CA ASP A 154 -24.98 -17.58 2.48
C ASP A 154 -25.66 -16.22 2.73
N ARG A 155 -26.59 -15.82 1.84
CA ARG A 155 -27.38 -14.59 2.00
C ARG A 155 -28.59 -14.73 2.93
N ASP A 156 -28.90 -15.94 3.38
CA ASP A 156 -30.12 -16.26 4.16
C ASP A 156 -29.95 -16.12 5.67
N THR A 157 -28.75 -15.79 6.15
CA THR A 157 -28.55 -15.44 7.57
C THR A 157 -28.63 -13.94 7.75
N ASP A 158 -29.80 -13.47 8.22
CA ASP A 158 -30.08 -12.11 8.70
C ASP A 158 -29.28 -11.81 9.98
N ASN A 159 -27.95 -11.84 9.85
CA ASN A 159 -27.02 -11.64 10.95
C ASN A 159 -26.58 -10.18 10.94
N GLU A 160 -27.20 -9.37 11.80
CA GLU A 160 -26.92 -7.95 11.96
C GLU A 160 -25.41 -7.66 12.11
N GLN A 161 -24.65 -8.57 12.71
CA GLN A 161 -23.20 -8.42 12.88
C GLN A 161 -22.46 -8.45 11.54
N ILE A 162 -22.85 -9.35 10.62
CA ILE A 162 -22.27 -9.45 9.27
C ILE A 162 -22.57 -8.17 8.49
N HIS A 163 -23.82 -7.70 8.53
CA HIS A 163 -24.21 -6.46 7.86
C HIS A 163 -23.46 -5.23 8.40
N SER A 164 -23.35 -5.11 9.72
CA SER A 164 -22.57 -4.04 10.36
C SER A 164 -21.10 -4.08 9.95
N PHE A 165 -20.51 -5.28 9.91
CA PHE A 165 -19.12 -5.48 9.49
C PHE A 165 -18.90 -5.09 8.01
N VAL A 166 -19.72 -5.60 7.08
CA VAL A 166 -19.65 -5.25 5.66
C VAL A 166 -19.83 -3.75 5.45
N LYS A 167 -20.74 -3.11 6.21
CA LYS A 167 -20.93 -1.66 6.19
C LYS A 167 -19.66 -0.90 6.60
N SER A 168 -18.95 -1.36 7.63
CA SER A 168 -17.67 -0.78 8.05
C SER A 168 -16.60 -0.88 6.95
N PHE A 169 -16.50 -2.01 6.24
CA PHE A 169 -15.60 -2.15 5.08
C PHE A 169 -15.97 -1.22 3.93
N LYS A 170 -17.27 -1.06 3.63
CA LYS A 170 -17.74 -0.14 2.58
C LYS A 170 -17.40 1.32 2.86
N ARG A 171 -17.33 1.72 4.15
CA ARG A 171 -16.88 3.06 4.53
C ARG A 171 -15.36 3.21 4.38
N ALA A 172 -14.62 2.19 4.77
CA ALA A 172 -13.16 2.19 4.75
C ALA A 172 -12.51 2.02 3.37
N GLN A 173 -13.29 1.82 2.30
CA GLN A 173 -12.79 1.76 0.91
C GLN A 173 -12.95 3.08 0.14
N SER A 174 -13.57 4.09 0.74
CA SER A 174 -13.76 5.41 0.11
C SER A 174 -12.63 6.35 0.49
N PHE A 175 -11.94 6.88 -0.51
CA PHE A 175 -10.82 7.80 -0.39
C PHE A 175 -11.07 9.04 -1.25
N GLY A 176 -10.63 10.19 -0.74
CA GLY A 176 -10.43 11.41 -1.52
C GLY A 176 -8.97 11.60 -1.86
N ILE A 177 -8.71 12.23 -3.00
CA ILE A 177 -7.38 12.70 -3.40
C ILE A 177 -7.41 14.23 -3.40
N ALA A 178 -6.61 14.84 -2.54
CA ALA A 178 -6.54 16.28 -2.38
C ALA A 178 -5.79 16.96 -3.54
N LEU A 179 -5.84 18.29 -3.60
CA LEU A 179 -5.11 19.09 -4.58
C LEU A 179 -3.58 18.96 -4.44
N ASP A 180 -3.07 18.80 -3.22
CA ASP A 180 -1.65 18.61 -2.93
C ASP A 180 -1.17 17.17 -3.19
N GLY A 181 -2.07 16.30 -3.67
CA GLY A 181 -1.81 14.91 -3.96
C GLY A 181 -1.86 13.97 -2.76
N SER A 182 -2.19 14.45 -1.57
CA SER A 182 -2.47 13.56 -0.43
C SER A 182 -3.73 12.74 -0.65
N ILE A 183 -3.72 11.50 -0.15
CA ILE A 183 -4.87 10.60 -0.18
C ILE A 183 -5.43 10.50 1.24
N HIS A 184 -6.74 10.64 1.42
CA HIS A 184 -7.38 10.57 2.73
C HIS A 184 -8.66 9.73 2.67
N PRO A 185 -9.03 8.99 3.74
CA PRO A 185 -10.37 8.38 3.82
C PRO A 185 -11.44 9.47 3.70
N SER A 186 -12.54 9.18 2.99
CA SER A 186 -13.65 10.13 2.85
C SER A 186 -14.32 10.45 4.19
N ASP A 187 -14.45 9.44 5.04
CA ASP A 187 -15.12 9.54 6.36
C ASP A 187 -14.20 10.05 7.48
N ALA A 188 -12.89 10.19 7.23
CA ALA A 188 -11.91 10.69 8.19
C ALA A 188 -10.89 11.63 7.51
N PRO A 189 -11.31 12.81 7.03
CA PRO A 189 -10.46 13.72 6.24
C PRO A 189 -9.35 14.41 7.05
N HIS A 190 -9.33 14.24 8.37
CA HIS A 190 -8.23 14.66 9.24
C HIS A 190 -7.07 13.65 9.24
N LEU A 191 -7.25 12.47 8.63
CA LEU A 191 -6.23 11.46 8.40
C LEU A 191 -5.83 11.43 6.92
N CYS A 192 -4.65 10.88 6.63
CA CYS A 192 -4.18 10.65 5.27
C CYS A 192 -3.28 9.42 5.20
N LEU A 193 -2.99 8.94 4.00
CA LEU A 193 -1.99 7.89 3.81
C LEU A 193 -0.60 8.43 4.16
N GLY A 194 0.12 7.66 4.96
CA GLY A 194 1.50 7.95 5.34
C GLY A 194 2.35 6.70 5.38
N ILE A 195 3.67 6.91 5.38
CA ILE A 195 4.66 5.86 5.57
C ILE A 195 4.76 5.56 7.07
N SER A 196 4.78 4.28 7.44
CA SER A 196 5.12 3.89 8.80
C SER A 196 6.51 4.41 9.20
N PRO A 197 6.64 5.13 10.33
CA PRO A 197 7.95 5.51 10.85
C PRO A 197 8.76 4.31 11.35
N TYR A 198 8.11 3.14 11.52
CA TYR A 198 8.74 1.90 11.96
C TYR A 198 8.76 0.85 10.85
N PRO A 199 9.84 0.04 10.73
CA PRO A 199 9.87 -1.11 9.84
C PRO A 199 8.73 -2.10 10.14
N LEU A 200 8.28 -2.84 9.13
CA LEU A 200 7.34 -3.94 9.35
C LEU A 200 8.05 -5.07 10.10
N LEU A 201 7.57 -5.42 11.29
CA LEU A 201 8.01 -6.61 11.99
C LEU A 201 7.22 -7.81 11.47
N ILE A 202 7.93 -8.78 10.90
CA ILE A 202 7.36 -10.02 10.38
C ILE A 202 7.80 -11.15 11.30
N LEU A 203 6.82 -11.89 11.84
CA LEU A 203 7.08 -13.15 12.50
C LEU A 203 7.26 -14.23 11.44
N VAL A 204 8.36 -14.96 11.50
CA VAL A 204 8.66 -16.09 10.61
C VAL A 204 8.52 -17.40 11.40
N SER A 205 8.23 -18.49 10.69
CA SER A 205 8.25 -19.82 11.31
C SER A 205 9.63 -20.09 11.90
N ILE A 206 9.69 -20.77 13.05
CA ILE A 206 10.96 -21.21 13.65
C ILE A 206 11.75 -22.12 12.70
N ASP A 207 11.05 -22.82 11.81
CA ASP A 207 11.64 -23.73 10.82
C ASP A 207 11.96 -23.04 9.48
N SER A 208 11.78 -21.71 9.37
CA SER A 208 12.11 -20.99 8.15
C SER A 208 13.62 -20.94 7.98
N PRO A 209 14.18 -21.36 6.81
CA PRO A 209 15.59 -21.17 6.54
C PRO A 209 15.87 -19.66 6.46
N CYS A 210 16.74 -19.17 7.33
CA CYS A 210 17.26 -17.79 7.27
C CYS A 210 18.21 -17.62 6.09
#